data_AF-A0A4S0IW76-F1
#
_entry.id   AF-A0A4S0IW76-F1
#
_cell.length_a   1.000
_cell.length_b   1.000
_cell.length_c   1.000
_cell.angle_alpha   90.00
_cell.angle_beta   90.00
_cell.angle_gamma   90.00
#
_symmetry.space_group_name_H-M   'P 1'
#
loop_
_entity.id
_entity.type
_entity.pdbx_description
1 polymer ?
#
loop_
_entity_poly.entity_id
_entity_poly.type
_entity_poly.pdbx_seq_one_letter_code
_entity_poly.pdbx_strand_id
1 'polypeptide(L)' 'MRILVVNPNTTASMTETIAAAARSVAGVWTEIVAVTSSMGPASI' A
#
# COMPACT_ATOMS: atom_id res chain seq x y z
N MET A 1 10.93 -2.19 -12.10
CA MET A 1 11.00 -1.15 -11.04
C MET A 1 10.18 -1.63 -9.85
N ARG A 2 10.60 -1.36 -8.62
CA ARG A 2 9.88 -1.79 -7.41
C ARG A 2 9.45 -0.58 -6.62
N ILE A 3 8.16 -0.46 -6.32
CA ILE A 3 7.58 0.65 -5.58
C ILE A 3 7.05 0.13 -4.25
N LEU A 4 7.55 0.71 -3.16
CA LEU A 4 7.00 0.51 -1.82
C LEU A 4 5.88 1.52 -1.58
N VAL A 5 4.67 1.02 -1.37
CA VAL A 5 3.49 1.83 -1.04
C VAL A 5 3.18 1.64 0.43
N VAL A 6 3.45 2.68 1.23
CA VAL A 6 3.28 2.62 2.69
C VAL A 6 1.97 3.28 3.08
N ASN A 7 1.12 2.54 3.78
CA ASN A 7 -0.01 3.11 4.50
C ASN A 7 0.49 3.61 5.88
N PRO A 8 0.40 4.92 6.19
CA PRO A 8 0.89 5.46 7.46
C PRO A 8 0.01 5.10 8.66
N ASN A 9 -1.22 4.60 8.42
CA ASN A 9 -2.08 4.09 9.49
C ASN A 9 -1.95 2.57 9.66
N THR A 10 -2.53 2.06 10.74
CA THR A 10 -2.44 0.64 11.14
C THR A 10 -3.53 -0.25 10.53
N THR A 11 -4.41 0.29 9.69
CA THR A 11 -5.56 -0.45 9.14
C THR A 11 -5.16 -1.26 7.91
N ALA A 12 -5.05 -2.59 8.07
CA ALA A 12 -4.60 -3.49 7.01
C ALA A 12 -5.52 -3.48 5.76
N SER A 13 -6.84 -3.40 5.94
CA SER A 13 -7.79 -3.34 4.82
C SER A 13 -7.63 -2.06 3.98
N MET A 14 -7.19 -0.96 4.59
CA MET A 14 -6.82 0.25 3.83
C MET A 14 -5.57 0.02 3.00
N THR A 15 -4.55 -0.66 3.55
CA THR A 15 -3.35 -1.05 2.80
C THR A 15 -3.69 -1.93 1.60
N GLU A 16 -4.61 -2.89 1.75
CA GLU A 16 -5.09 -3.73 0.65
C GLU A 16 -5.81 -2.92 -0.43
N THR A 17 -6.68 -1.98 -0.02
CA THR A 17 -7.39 -1.08 -0.94
C THR A 17 -6.41 -0.21 -1.74
N ILE A 18 -5.41 0.37 -1.05
CA ILE A 18 -4.35 1.15 -1.67
C ILE A 18 -3.53 0.27 -2.64
N ALA A 19 -3.17 -0.95 -2.23
CA ALA A 19 -2.40 -1.88 -3.05
C ALA A 19 -3.15 -2.26 -4.34
N ALA A 20 -4.46 -2.50 -4.25
CA ALA A 20 -5.31 -2.81 -5.40
C ALA A 20 -5.33 -1.64 -6.40
N ALA A 21 -5.53 -0.41 -5.92
CA ALA A 21 -5.52 0.79 -6.75
C ALA A 21 -4.15 1.06 -7.39
N ALA A 22 -3.05 0.85 -6.64
CA ALA A 22 -1.71 1.00 -7.18
C ALA A 22 -1.41 -0.06 -8.26
N ARG A 23 -1.82 -1.31 -8.04
CA ARG A 23 -1.63 -2.41 -9.01
C ARG A 23 -2.46 -2.23 -10.28
N SER A 24 -3.66 -1.65 -10.19
CA SER A 24 -4.53 -1.48 -11.36
C SER A 24 -3.97 -0.52 -12.41
N VAL A 25 -3.01 0.34 -12.03
CA VAL A 25 -2.37 1.32 -12.92
C VAL A 25 -0.87 1.08 -13.11
N ALA A 26 -0.30 0.08 -12.43
CA ALA A 26 1.11 -0.24 -12.54
C ALA A 26 1.44 -0.80 -13.93
N GLY A 27 2.56 -0.36 -14.51
CA GLY A 27 3.10 -0.94 -15.74
C GLY A 27 3.53 -2.40 -15.53
N VAL A 28 3.59 -3.18 -16.62
CA VAL A 28 3.90 -4.62 -16.59
C VAL A 28 5.23 -5.00 -15.91
N TRP A 29 6.18 -4.05 -15.86
CA TRP A 29 7.49 -4.24 -15.22
C TRP A 29 7.60 -3.58 -13.84
N THR A 30 6.48 -3.14 -13.26
CA THR A 30 6.41 -2.47 -11.95
C THR A 30 5.81 -3.40 -10.90
N GLU A 31 6.60 -3.71 -9.88
CA GLU A 31 6.14 -4.44 -8.70
C GLU A 31 5.64 -3.46 -7.64
N ILE A 32 4.44 -3.70 -7.11
CA ILE A 32 3.86 -2.97 -5.97
C ILE A 32 4.00 -3.80 -4.70
N VAL A 33 4.79 -3.30 -3.75
CA VAL A 33 4.93 -3.83 -2.40
C VAL A 33 4.17 -2.92 -1.46
N ALA A 34 3.11 -3.41 -0.84
CA ALA A 34 2.32 -2.63 0.12
C ALA A 34 2.67 -3.01 1.55
N VAL A 35 2.82 -2.02 2.43
CA VAL A 35 3.14 -2.21 3.84
C VAL A 35 2.20 -1.37 4.71
N THR A 36 1.62 -2.02 5.72
CA THR A 36 0.87 -1.37 6.79
C THR A 36 1.83 -0.95 7.88
N SER A 37 1.68 0.28 8.41
CA SER A 37 2.45 0.68 9.60
C SER A 37 2.17 -0.26 10.77
N SER A 38 3.22 -0.62 11.52
CA SER A 38 3.10 -1.45 12.72
C SER A 38 2.63 -0.67 13.95
N MET A 39 2.71 0.67 13.91
CA MET A 39 2.31 1.58 14.99
C MET A 39 1.69 2.86 14.45
N GLY A 40 0.89 3.53 15.27
CA GLY A 40 0.16 4.76 14.90
C GLY A 40 -1.35 4.61 15.03
N PRO A 41 -2.12 5.65 14.68
CA PRO A 41 -3.57 5.59 14.73
C PRO A 41 -4.13 4.69 13.61
N ALA A 42 -5.38 4.24 13.80
CA ALA A 42 -6.09 3.48 12.76
C ALA A 42 -6.43 4.34 11.53
N SER A 43 -6.50 5.67 11.68
CA SER A 43 -6.77 6.63 10.60
C SER A 43 -6.05 7.94 10.85
N ILE A 44 -5.63 8.60 9.77
CA ILE A 44 -5.04 9.95 9.71
C ILE A 44 -5.81 10.73 8.65
#